data_AF-A0A537ZG16-F1
#
_entry.id   AF-A0A537ZG16-F1
#
_cell.length_a   1.000
_cell.length_b   1.000
_cell.length_c   1.000
_cell.angle_alpha   90.00
_cell.angle_beta   90.00
_cell.angle_gamma   90.00
#
_symmetry.space_group_name_H-M   'P 1'
#
loop_
_entity.id
_entity.type
_entity.pdbx_description
1 polymer ?
#
loop_
_entity_poly.entity_id
_entity_poly.type
_entity_poly.pdbx_seq_one_letter_code
_entity_poly.pdbx_strand_id
1 'polypeptide(L)'
;MKIKGTCRRCGREFLVEQVIRNGGRCPWDGKPFQADYAVVLVDSLRDAEAAGNTLENALEKVADIEPEFVLDIDSVIARIRDHLERLERGHGT
;
A
#
# COMPACT_ATOMS: atom_id res chain seq x y z
N MET A 1 -9.76 1.13 3.09
CA MET A 1 -8.70 0.19 2.74
C MET A 1 -7.57 0.25 3.76
N LYS A 2 -7.16 -0.92 4.26
CA LYS A 2 -5.99 -1.10 5.10
C LYS A 2 -4.91 -1.81 4.29
N ILE A 3 -3.72 -1.21 4.18
CA ILE A 3 -2.63 -1.82 3.41
C ILE A 3 -1.80 -2.67 4.35
N LYS A 4 -1.59 -3.93 3.97
CA LYS A 4 -0.72 -4.87 4.67
C LYS A 4 0.54 -5.18 3.86
N GLY A 5 1.62 -5.46 4.57
CA GLY A 5 2.88 -5.92 3.99
C GLY A 5 3.54 -6.99 4.87
N THR A 6 4.58 -7.61 4.37
CA THR A 6 5.34 -8.64 5.09
C THR A 6 6.79 -8.19 5.23
N CYS A 7 7.31 -8.20 6.46
CA CYS A 7 8.72 -7.88 6.67
C CYS A 7 9.58 -9.02 6.13
N ARG A 8 10.37 -8.77 5.09
CA ARG A 8 11.25 -9.79 4.50
C ARG A 8 12.33 -10.31 5.46
N ARG A 9 12.67 -9.56 6.51
CA ARG A 9 13.71 -9.94 7.48
C ARG A 9 13.21 -10.89 8.56
N CYS A 10 12.05 -10.61 9.16
CA CYS A 10 11.50 -11.44 10.25
C CYS A 10 10.26 -12.24 9.85
N GLY A 11 9.82 -12.16 8.58
CA GLY A 11 8.72 -12.94 8.01
C GLY A 11 7.31 -12.56 8.48
N ARG A 12 7.17 -11.59 9.41
CA ARG A 12 5.88 -11.23 10.00
C ARG A 12 5.15 -10.18 9.17
N GLU A 13 3.84 -10.38 9.03
CA GLU A 13 2.92 -9.40 8.45
C GLU A 13 2.81 -8.16 9.34
N PHE A 14 2.60 -7.00 8.73
CA PHE A 14 2.36 -5.73 9.39
C PHE A 14 1.32 -4.92 8.63
N LEU A 15 0.68 -3.99 9.33
CA LEU A 15 -0.12 -2.92 8.73
C LEU A 15 0.76 -1.71 8.46
N VAL A 16 0.53 -1.03 7.33
CA VAL A 16 1.25 0.19 6.97
C VAL A 16 1.17 1.25 8.09
N GLU A 17 0.00 1.41 8.70
CA GLU A 17 -0.21 2.27 9.87
C GLU A 17 0.78 2.00 11.02
N GLN A 18 1.12 0.72 11.29
CA GLN A 18 2.11 0.38 12.32
C GLN A 18 3.52 0.83 11.92
N VAL A 19 3.86 0.78 10.64
CA VAL A 19 5.16 1.24 10.11
C VAL A 19 5.26 2.76 10.17
N ILE A 20 4.18 3.46 9.83
CA ILE A 20 4.09 4.93 9.93
C ILE A 20 4.31 5.36 11.38
N ARG A 21 3.61 4.75 12.34
CA ARG A 21 3.78 5.04 13.77
C ARG A 21 5.19 4.78 14.28
N ASN A 22 5.87 3.77 13.75
CA ASN A 22 7.24 3.42 14.13
C ASN A 22 8.32 4.14 13.29
N GLY A 23 7.94 5.16 12.51
CA GLY A 23 8.89 5.99 11.76
C GLY A 23 9.64 5.25 10.65
N GLY A 24 8.96 4.33 9.95
CA GLY A 24 9.57 3.58 8.84
C GLY A 24 10.34 2.32 9.27
N ARG A 25 10.16 1.90 10.53
CA ARG A 25 10.77 0.68 11.09
C ARG A 25 9.77 -0.47 11.12
N CYS A 26 10.31 -1.69 11.01
CA CYS A 26 9.50 -2.88 11.22
C CYS A 26 8.95 -2.88 12.66
N PRO A 27 7.63 -3.06 12.84
CA PRO A 27 7.03 -3.09 14.18
C PRO A 27 7.52 -4.22 15.08
N TRP A 28 8.19 -5.20 14.49
CA TRP A 28 8.46 -6.45 15.17
C TRP A 28 9.94 -6.72 15.45
N ASP A 29 10.83 -6.26 14.57
CA ASP A 29 12.29 -6.41 14.75
C ASP A 29 13.00 -5.07 14.97
N GLY A 30 12.27 -3.94 14.87
CA GLY A 30 12.78 -2.58 15.12
C GLY A 30 13.76 -2.06 14.06
N LYS A 31 14.14 -2.87 13.08
CA LYS A 31 15.08 -2.46 12.03
C LYS A 31 14.37 -1.55 11.02
N PRO A 32 15.05 -0.51 10.49
CA PRO A 32 14.48 0.37 9.47
C PRO A 32 14.19 -0.42 8.19
N PHE A 33 13.05 -0.20 7.54
CA PHE A 33 12.78 -0.80 6.23
C PHE A 33 13.63 -0.14 5.14
N GLN A 34 13.92 1.16 5.30
CA GLN A 34 14.93 1.84 4.51
C GLN A 34 15.66 2.87 5.38
N ALA A 35 16.99 2.76 5.47
CA ALA A 35 17.79 3.54 6.43
C ALA A 35 17.90 5.01 6.00
N ASP A 36 18.20 5.25 4.71
CA ASP A 36 18.50 6.59 4.20
C ASP A 36 17.25 7.37 3.76
N TYR A 37 16.10 6.68 3.63
CA TYR A 37 14.87 7.24 3.07
C TYR A 37 13.64 6.96 3.93
N ALA A 38 13.81 6.86 5.25
CA ALA A 38 12.72 6.54 6.18
C ALA A 38 11.55 7.55 6.09
N VAL A 39 11.85 8.85 5.96
CA VAL A 39 10.83 9.90 5.82
C VAL A 39 10.02 9.71 4.54
N VAL A 40 10.72 9.58 3.40
CA VAL A 40 10.08 9.37 2.09
C VAL A 40 9.22 8.11 2.09
N LEU A 41 9.68 7.03 2.72
CA LEU A 41 8.90 5.80 2.87
C LEU A 41 7.63 6.04 3.68
N VAL A 42 7.73 6.68 4.84
CA VAL A 42 6.58 6.95 5.72
C VAL A 42 5.54 7.81 5.02
N ASP A 43 5.97 8.88 4.35
CA ASP A 43 5.05 9.80 3.66
C ASP A 43 4.39 9.11 2.47
N SER A 44 5.16 8.39 1.64
CA SER A 44 4.60 7.63 0.51
C SER A 44 3.59 6.57 0.96
N LEU A 45 3.86 5.89 2.08
CA LEU A 45 2.96 4.90 2.66
C LEU A 45 1.66 5.53 3.19
N ARG A 46 1.77 6.69 3.85
CA ARG A 46 0.60 7.45 4.34
C ARG A 46 -0.27 7.89 3.16
N ASP A 47 0.36 8.43 2.12
CA ASP A 47 -0.33 8.91 0.93
C ASP A 47 -1.02 7.76 0.19
N ALA A 48 -0.35 6.61 0.08
CA ALA A 48 -0.94 5.40 -0.53
C ALA A 48 -2.19 4.92 0.22
N GLU A 49 -2.16 4.83 1.55
CA GLU A 49 -3.35 4.46 2.34
C GLU A 49 -4.46 5.51 2.19
N ALA A 50 -4.14 6.80 2.28
CA ALA A 50 -5.14 7.87 2.15
C ALA A 50 -5.81 7.87 0.77
N ALA A 51 -5.03 7.85 -0.31
CA ALA A 51 -5.55 7.84 -1.68
C ALA A 51 -6.36 6.57 -1.97
N GLY A 52 -5.92 5.41 -1.47
CA GLY A 52 -6.65 4.16 -1.61
C GLY A 52 -8.01 4.18 -0.91
N ASN A 53 -8.09 4.74 0.31
CA ASN A 53 -9.36 4.97 1.00
C ASN A 53 -10.28 5.89 0.19
N THR A 54 -9.74 6.98 -0.37
CA THR A 54 -10.53 7.90 -1.20
C THR A 54 -11.09 7.21 -2.45
N LEU A 55 -10.27 6.42 -3.15
CA LEU A 55 -10.71 5.69 -4.34
C LEU A 55 -11.78 4.65 -4.02
N GLU A 56 -11.57 3.83 -2.98
CA GLU A 56 -12.53 2.81 -2.54
C GLU A 56 -13.89 3.45 -2.21
N ASN A 57 -13.90 4.51 -1.39
CA ASN A 57 -15.12 5.23 -1.04
C ASN A 57 -15.83 5.87 -2.25
N ALA A 58 -15.07 6.32 -3.26
CA ALA A 58 -15.64 6.90 -4.48
C ALA A 58 -16.29 5.82 -5.36
N LEU A 59 -15.63 4.67 -5.51
CA LEU A 59 -16.16 3.54 -6.27
C LEU A 59 -17.38 2.91 -5.58
N GLU A 60 -17.38 2.83 -4.26
CA GLU A 60 -18.55 2.40 -3.47
C GLU A 60 -19.77 3.28 -3.78
N LYS A 61 -19.62 4.61 -3.73
CA LYS A 61 -20.69 5.55 -4.07
C LYS A 61 -21.16 5.43 -5.52
N VAL A 62 -20.25 5.17 -6.46
CA VAL A 62 -20.61 4.96 -7.87
C VAL A 62 -21.39 3.65 -8.01
N ALA A 63 -21.03 2.60 -7.27
CA ALA A 63 -21.77 1.35 -7.28
C ALA A 63 -23.17 1.51 -6.67
N ASP A 64 -23.31 2.26 -5.57
CA ASP A 64 -24.57 2.47 -4.85
C ASP A 64 -25.65 3.19 -5.69
N ILE A 65 -25.26 3.98 -6.69
CA ILE A 65 -26.21 4.68 -7.58
C ILE A 65 -26.64 3.84 -8.79
N GLU A 66 -26.17 2.61 -8.91
CA GLU A 66 -26.51 1.64 -9.97
C GLU A 66 -26.53 2.24 -11.39
N PRO A 67 -25.40 2.78 -11.88
CA PRO A 67 -25.38 3.50 -13.14
C PRO A 67 -25.51 2.56 -14.35
N GLU A 68 -26.03 3.08 -15.47
CA GLU A 68 -26.10 2.36 -16.74
C GLU A 68 -24.76 2.33 -17.50
N PHE A 69 -23.65 2.09 -16.80
CA PHE A 69 -22.34 1.86 -17.39
C PHE A 69 -21.53 0.86 -16.57
N VAL A 70 -20.46 0.34 -17.16
CA VAL A 70 -19.46 -0.47 -16.47
C VAL A 70 -18.11 0.22 -16.52
N LEU A 71 -17.33 0.10 -15.45
CA LEU A 71 -15.92 0.49 -15.46
C LEU A 71 -15.08 -0.74 -15.79
N ASP A 72 -14.05 -0.54 -16.61
CA ASP A 72 -13.07 -1.59 -16.90
C ASP A 72 -12.16 -1.79 -15.69
N ILE A 73 -12.18 -2.99 -15.09
CA ILE A 73 -11.44 -3.29 -13.87
C ILE A 73 -9.93 -3.11 -14.06
N ASP A 74 -9.39 -3.55 -15.21
CA ASP A 74 -7.97 -3.53 -15.50
C ASP A 74 -7.46 -2.09 -15.65
N SER A 75 -8.27 -1.18 -16.22
CA SER A 75 -7.94 0.25 -16.26
C SER A 75 -7.69 0.87 -14.88
N VAL A 76 -8.29 0.31 -13.82
CA VAL A 76 -8.13 0.77 -12.43
C VAL A 76 -6.98 0.04 -11.75
N ILE A 77 -6.93 -1.30 -11.84
CA ILE A 77 -6.04 -2.11 -11.01
C ILE A 77 -4.70 -2.48 -11.67
N ALA A 78 -4.59 -2.47 -12.99
CA ALA A 78 -3.40 -2.99 -13.68
C ALA A 78 -2.13 -2.24 -13.28
N ARG A 79 -2.19 -0.91 -13.23
CA ARG A 79 -1.04 -0.09 -12.82
C ARG A 79 -0.67 -0.28 -11.35
N ILE A 80 -1.66 -0.46 -10.48
CA ILE A 80 -1.43 -0.74 -9.05
C ILE A 80 -0.71 -2.08 -8.92
N ARG A 81 -1.17 -3.10 -9.65
CA ARG A 81 -0.54 -4.42 -9.70
C ARG A 81 0.91 -4.33 -10.16
N ASP A 82 1.20 -3.61 -11.25
CA ASP A 82 2.57 -3.43 -11.75
C ASP A 82 3.51 -2.84 -10.68
N HIS A 83 3.03 -1.85 -9.91
CA HIS A 83 3.81 -1.26 -8.83
C HIS A 83 4.09 -2.24 -7.69
N LEU A 84 3.09 -3.04 -7.29
CA LEU A 84 3.24 -4.07 -6.24
C LEU A 84 4.18 -5.19 -6.69
N GLU A 85 4.05 -5.67 -7.92
CA GLU A 85 4.95 -6.69 -8.48
C GLU A 85 6.41 -6.19 -8.57
N ARG A 86 6.62 -4.89 -8.82
CA ARG A 86 7.96 -4.30 -8.77
C ARG A 86 8.51 -4.27 -7.35
N LEU A 87 7.67 -3.98 -6.34
CA LEU A 87 8.08 -4.05 -4.94
C LEU A 87 8.49 -5.47 -4.56
N GLU A 88 7.75 -6.48 -5.03
CA GLU A 88 8.08 -7.90 -4.83
C GLU A 88 9.38 -8.32 -5.52
N ARG A 89 9.55 -7.98 -6.80
CA ARG A 89 10.71 -8.38 -7.62
C ARG A 89 12.02 -7.68 -7.24
N GLY A 90 11.97 -6.46 -6.71
CA GLY A 90 13.15 -5.61 -6.49
C GLY A 90 14.22 -6.15 -5.53
N HIS A 91 14.07 -7.33 -4.93
CA HIS A 91 15.06 -7.99 -4.07
C HIS A 91 15.36 -9.46 -4.48
N GLY A 92 15.07 -9.85 -5.72
CA GLY A 92 15.54 -11.11 -6.30
C GLY A 92 16.94 -11.00 -6.90
N THR A 93 17.98 -11.08 -6.06
CA THR A 93 19.36 -11.51 -6.40
C THR A 93 19.95 -12.22 -5.20
#